data_AF-A0A497HUS5-F1
#
_entry.id   AF-A0A497HUS5-F1
#
_cell.length_a   1.000
_cell.length_b   1.000
_cell.length_c   1.000
_cell.angle_alpha   90.00
_cell.angle_beta   90.00
_cell.angle_gamma   90.00
#
_symmetry.space_group_name_H-M   'P 1'
#
loop_
_entity.id
_entity.type
_entity.pdbx_description
1 polymer ?
#
loop_
_entity_poly.entity_id
_entity_poly.type
_entity_poly.pdbx_seq_one_letter_code
_entity_poly.pdbx_strand_id
1 'polypeptide(L)'
;MILLGLVISGFGYVCLDRVDEAEGYTSVKETEYDVRIYQADPPLKKLMGDIDGDGLIDMVMKYRGNGIYIKFGRSIEYGRTYNATEDYDFAIIGNGTQIYLRLKYIIDLNNDFYDDLIVNTLYSPDGGTTWDSRLRILYGRDNYPKIIYLEENGNSSYWNVTISGPYDPSGGFADYVEVFDYDNDGLYDIFPSNPGLIVSPDEKGVIYGISGRVLKSKNEVTYGDFDFTIIGKKYDNDVQNLGHGLFSIDFDGDGNEDWVWSDVFLSPPGRTGTGLTMIIFNNG
;
A
#
# COMPACT_ATOMS: atom_id res chain seq x y z
N MET A 1 -19.88 17.05 9.22
CA MET A 1 -18.53 17.49 8.87
C MET A 1 -17.61 16.88 9.92
N ILE A 2 -16.95 15.77 9.59
CA ILE A 2 -16.03 15.09 10.52
C ILE A 2 -14.65 15.69 10.26
N LEU A 3 -14.12 16.42 11.24
CA LEU A 3 -12.71 16.84 11.26
C LEU A 3 -11.91 15.69 11.87
N LEU A 4 -11.10 15.00 11.06
CA LEU A 4 -9.99 14.19 11.54
C LEU A 4 -8.75 15.06 11.35
N GLY A 5 -8.14 15.49 12.46
CA GLY A 5 -6.91 16.28 12.44
C GLY A 5 -5.73 15.39 12.81
N LEU A 6 -4.74 15.29 11.92
CA LEU A 6 -3.45 14.70 12.25
C LEU A 6 -2.55 15.80 12.83
N VAL A 7 -1.88 15.52 13.95
CA VAL A 7 -0.83 16.34 14.54
C VAL A 7 0.48 15.56 14.47
N ILE A 8 1.48 16.09 13.78
CA ILE A 8 2.83 15.50 13.78
C ILE A 8 3.70 16.39 14.68
N SER A 9 4.12 15.84 15.82
CA SER A 9 5.03 16.51 16.75
C SER A 9 6.44 15.94 16.62
N GLY A 10 7.46 16.72 16.97
CA GLY A 10 8.88 16.38 16.83
C GLY A 10 9.40 15.12 17.55
N PHE A 11 8.52 14.29 18.13
CA PHE A 11 8.83 13.00 18.74
C PHE A 11 7.87 11.85 18.35
N GLY A 12 7.00 12.03 17.35
CA GLY A 12 6.07 10.99 16.89
C GLY A 12 4.67 11.52 16.58
N TYR A 13 3.90 10.69 15.85
CA TYR A 13 2.54 10.98 15.40
C TYR A 13 1.57 11.10 16.57
N VAL A 14 0.75 12.14 16.57
CA VAL A 14 -0.41 12.31 17.43
C VAL A 14 -1.64 12.32 16.53
N CYS A 15 -2.40 11.23 16.54
CA CYS A 15 -3.73 11.20 15.95
C CYS A 15 -4.69 11.84 16.97
N LEU A 16 -5.35 12.95 16.61
CA LEU A 16 -6.47 13.47 17.42
C LEU A 16 -7.72 12.71 17.02
N ASP A 17 -8.16 11.79 17.87
CA ASP A 17 -9.46 11.16 17.73
C ASP A 17 -10.56 12.03 18.34
N ARG A 18 -11.78 11.77 17.85
CA ARG A 18 -13.06 12.42 18.15
C ARG A 18 -13.20 13.00 19.56
N VAL A 19 -13.55 14.29 19.63
CA VAL A 19 -13.95 14.97 20.88
C VAL A 19 -15.35 14.51 21.29
N ASP A 20 -15.44 13.45 22.09
CA ASP A 20 -16.60 13.23 22.96
C ASP A 20 -16.14 13.52 24.40
N GLU A 21 -16.73 14.56 25.01
CA GLU A 21 -16.41 15.03 26.36
C GLU A 21 -16.84 14.01 27.43
N ALA A 22 -16.01 13.01 27.67
CA ALA A 22 -15.99 12.27 28.92
C ALA A 22 -14.67 11.50 29.03
N GLU A 23 -13.99 11.66 30.16
CA GLU A 23 -12.81 10.90 30.60
C GLU A 23 -11.43 11.45 30.17
N GLY A 24 -10.78 12.17 31.10
CA GLY A 24 -9.48 11.75 31.65
C GLY A 24 -8.22 11.68 30.78
N TYR A 25 -8.22 12.07 29.51
CA TYR A 25 -6.99 12.10 28.70
C TYR A 25 -6.23 13.41 28.87
N THR A 26 -4.92 13.34 29.12
CA THR A 26 -3.99 14.46 28.99
C THR A 26 -4.07 14.98 27.56
N SER A 27 -4.71 16.14 27.37
CA SER A 27 -4.63 16.88 26.13
C SER A 27 -3.15 17.12 25.82
N VAL A 28 -2.63 16.48 24.78
CA VAL A 28 -1.32 16.86 24.26
C VAL A 28 -1.50 18.29 23.79
N LYS A 29 -0.84 19.23 24.47
CA LYS A 29 -0.93 20.63 24.11
C LYS A 29 -0.17 20.77 22.81
N GLU A 30 -0.89 21.09 21.74
CA GLU A 30 -0.25 21.37 20.48
C GLU A 30 0.82 22.46 20.64
N THR A 31 1.93 22.27 19.96
CA THR A 31 3.06 23.19 19.95
C THR A 31 3.09 24.01 18.67
N GLU A 32 3.93 25.05 18.61
CA GLU A 32 4.17 25.79 17.38
C GLU A 32 4.84 24.95 16.27
N TYR A 33 5.36 23.76 16.60
CA TYR A 33 5.97 22.84 15.65
C TYR A 33 4.96 21.88 15.01
N ASP A 34 3.74 21.84 15.56
CA ASP A 34 2.72 20.90 15.13
C ASP A 34 2.06 21.36 13.85
N VAL A 35 1.91 20.42 12.91
CA VAL A 35 1.24 20.66 11.63
C VAL A 35 -0.11 19.96 11.64
N ARG A 36 -1.13 20.63 11.10
CA ARG A 36 -2.46 20.05 10.91
C ARG A 36 -2.75 19.82 9.45
N ILE A 37 -3.39 18.69 9.14
CA ILE A 37 -3.83 18.40 7.78
C ILE A 37 -5.27 17.94 7.82
N TYR A 38 -6.11 18.60 7.04
CA TYR A 38 -7.50 18.22 6.88
C TYR A 38 -7.74 17.53 5.53
N GLN A 39 -8.78 16.69 5.48
CA GLN A 39 -9.09 15.78 4.36
C GLN A 39 -8.01 14.73 4.05
N ALA A 40 -7.08 14.54 4.98
CA ALA A 40 -6.03 13.54 4.92
C ALA A 40 -6.55 12.13 5.24
N ASP A 41 -5.83 11.12 4.74
CA ASP A 41 -5.95 9.77 5.25
C ASP A 41 -5.06 9.56 6.51
N PRO A 42 -5.35 8.59 7.39
CA PRO A 42 -4.53 8.31 8.56
C PRO A 42 -3.10 7.87 8.17
N PRO A 43 -2.04 8.39 8.79
CA PRO A 43 -0.68 8.04 8.40
C PRO A 43 -0.40 6.56 8.71
N LEU A 44 0.40 5.94 7.84
CA LEU A 44 0.88 4.57 8.01
C LEU A 44 2.40 4.59 7.87
N LYS A 45 3.12 3.96 8.80
CA LYS A 45 4.59 3.96 8.82
C LYS A 45 5.19 3.50 7.47
N LYS A 46 4.60 2.48 6.84
CA LYS A 46 5.03 1.95 5.54
C LYS A 46 4.76 2.85 4.33
N LEU A 47 4.06 3.97 4.54
CA LEU A 47 3.76 4.98 3.53
C LEU A 47 4.55 6.27 3.82
N MET A 48 5.75 6.13 4.36
CA MET A 48 6.62 7.25 4.71
C MET A 48 8.03 6.94 4.24
N GLY A 49 8.64 7.93 3.60
CA GLY A 49 9.96 7.81 3.01
C GLY A 49 10.40 9.13 2.38
N ASP A 50 11.64 9.18 1.95
CA ASP A 50 12.27 10.29 1.24
C ASP A 50 12.17 10.04 -0.27
N ILE A 51 11.07 10.50 -0.87
CA ILE A 51 10.71 10.21 -2.26
C ILE A 51 11.45 11.17 -3.21
N ASP A 52 11.77 12.38 -2.74
CA ASP A 52 12.50 13.39 -3.50
C ASP A 52 14.01 13.48 -3.21
N GLY A 53 14.51 12.61 -2.32
CA GLY A 53 15.94 12.40 -2.03
C GLY A 53 16.61 13.56 -1.33
N ASP A 54 15.84 14.40 -0.62
CA ASP A 54 16.37 15.59 0.07
C ASP A 54 16.88 15.30 1.49
N GLY A 55 16.76 14.07 1.95
CA GLY A 55 17.12 13.58 3.28
C GLY A 55 16.05 13.80 4.35
N LEU A 56 14.89 14.36 3.99
CA LEU A 56 13.73 14.53 4.86
C LEU A 56 12.62 13.57 4.45
N ILE A 57 11.90 13.06 5.45
CA ILE A 57 10.75 12.20 5.18
C ILE A 57 9.61 13.03 4.61
N ASP A 58 9.10 12.60 3.46
CA ASP A 58 7.95 13.17 2.81
C ASP A 58 6.65 12.69 3.44
N MET A 59 5.61 13.50 3.24
CA MET A 59 4.31 13.25 3.84
C MET A 59 3.27 12.89 2.78
N VAL A 60 2.80 11.65 2.86
CA VAL A 60 1.61 11.23 2.11
C VAL A 60 0.37 11.73 2.85
N MET A 61 -0.26 12.75 2.30
CA MET A 61 -1.47 13.34 2.89
C MET A 61 -2.71 12.52 2.56
N LYS A 62 -2.76 11.94 1.36
CA LYS A 62 -3.80 11.01 0.93
C LYS A 62 -3.18 9.92 0.08
N TYR A 63 -3.60 8.68 0.33
CA TYR A 63 -3.02 7.51 -0.33
C TYR A 63 -4.08 6.61 -0.96
N ARG A 64 -5.36 6.97 -0.87
CA ARG A 64 -6.44 6.21 -1.47
C ARG A 64 -7.56 7.10 -1.99
N GLY A 65 -8.37 6.56 -2.89
CA GLY A 65 -9.45 7.31 -3.50
C GLY A 65 -9.11 7.73 -4.92
N ASN A 66 -9.55 8.93 -5.29
CA ASN A 66 -9.39 9.45 -6.65
C ASN A 66 -8.01 10.11 -6.87
N GLY A 67 -7.12 10.06 -5.89
CA GLY A 67 -5.81 10.69 -5.96
C GLY A 67 -4.89 10.29 -4.82
N ILE A 68 -3.59 10.28 -5.11
CA ILE A 68 -2.50 10.25 -4.12
C ILE A 68 -1.90 11.66 -4.08
N TYR A 69 -1.73 12.22 -2.89
CA TYR A 69 -1.30 13.60 -2.67
C TYR A 69 -0.17 13.63 -1.66
N ILE A 70 0.96 14.24 -2.04
CA ILE A 70 2.20 14.21 -1.28
C ILE A 70 2.69 15.64 -1.04
N LYS A 71 3.14 15.90 0.18
CA LYS A 71 3.82 17.12 0.60
C LYS A 71 5.28 16.76 0.89
N PHE A 72 6.23 17.45 0.27
CA PHE A 72 7.63 17.15 0.52
C PHE A 72 8.07 17.66 1.89
N GLY A 73 8.98 16.92 2.54
CA GLY A 73 9.49 17.23 3.87
C GLY A 73 10.02 18.68 3.97
N ARG A 74 10.83 19.10 3.00
CA ARG A 74 11.35 20.48 2.86
C ARG A 74 10.29 21.57 2.73
N SER A 75 9.08 21.23 2.29
CA SER A 75 7.98 22.18 2.06
C SER A 75 7.04 22.31 3.27
N ILE A 76 7.33 21.59 4.35
CA ILE A 76 6.55 21.66 5.58
C ILE A 76 6.97 22.88 6.41
N GLU A 77 5.98 23.69 6.74
CA GLU A 77 6.08 24.87 7.58
C GLU A 77 5.44 24.56 8.94
N TYR A 78 6.21 24.70 10.02
CA TYR A 78 5.73 24.49 11.38
C TYR A 78 4.54 25.39 11.73
N GLY A 79 3.57 24.85 12.47
CA GLY A 79 2.37 25.57 12.89
C GLY A 79 1.35 25.81 11.79
N ARG A 80 1.63 25.38 10.54
CA ARG A 80 0.71 25.54 9.41
C ARG A 80 -0.38 24.49 9.42
N THR A 81 -1.54 24.89 8.91
CA THR A 81 -2.63 23.99 8.54
C THR A 81 -2.67 23.82 7.03
N TYR A 82 -2.73 22.58 6.56
CA TYR A 82 -2.76 22.21 5.15
C TYR A 82 -4.07 21.53 4.75
N ASN A 83 -4.52 21.79 3.53
CA ASN A 83 -5.51 20.99 2.83
C ASN A 83 -4.80 19.92 1.99
N ALA A 84 -5.11 18.65 2.25
CA ALA A 84 -4.48 17.55 1.53
C ALA A 84 -4.63 17.62 0.00
N THR A 85 -5.73 18.20 -0.51
CA THR A 85 -5.99 18.27 -1.96
C THR A 85 -5.69 19.63 -2.59
N GLU A 86 -5.12 20.58 -1.85
CA GLU A 86 -4.79 21.92 -2.37
C GLU A 86 -3.34 22.31 -2.09
N ASP A 87 -2.79 21.94 -0.93
CA ASP A 87 -1.45 22.33 -0.50
C ASP A 87 -0.35 21.29 -0.80
N TYR A 88 -0.64 20.25 -1.59
CA TYR A 88 0.32 19.22 -1.99
C TYR A 88 1.45 19.79 -2.85
N ASP A 89 2.59 19.11 -2.95
CA ASP A 89 3.67 19.46 -3.88
C ASP A 89 3.64 18.57 -5.13
N PHE A 90 3.22 17.32 -4.96
CA PHE A 90 3.09 16.31 -5.99
C PHE A 90 1.76 15.54 -5.82
N ALA A 91 1.09 15.23 -6.92
CA ALA A 91 -0.10 14.37 -6.90
C ALA A 91 -0.16 13.42 -8.10
N ILE A 92 -0.78 12.26 -7.90
CA ILE A 92 -1.16 11.30 -8.94
C ILE A 92 -2.68 11.22 -8.96
N ILE A 93 -3.32 11.56 -10.07
CA ILE A 93 -4.79 11.61 -10.19
C ILE A 93 -5.28 11.09 -11.55
N GLY A 94 -6.53 10.63 -11.60
CA GLY A 94 -7.19 10.26 -12.86
C GLY A 94 -7.52 11.47 -13.74
N ASN A 95 -7.32 11.36 -15.05
CA ASN A 95 -7.63 12.40 -16.03
C ASN A 95 -9.06 12.29 -16.56
N GLY A 96 -10.04 12.53 -15.69
CA GLY A 96 -11.46 12.32 -16.04
C GLY A 96 -11.84 10.84 -16.22
N THR A 97 -10.97 9.94 -15.78
CA THR A 97 -11.15 8.49 -15.80
C THR A 97 -11.61 7.98 -14.43
N GLN A 98 -12.41 6.91 -14.41
CA GLN A 98 -12.84 6.26 -13.18
C GLN A 98 -11.74 5.32 -12.67
N ILE A 99 -10.76 5.91 -11.98
CA ILE A 99 -9.66 5.19 -11.36
C ILE A 99 -9.68 5.41 -9.86
N TYR A 100 -9.58 4.32 -9.13
CA TYR A 100 -9.30 4.32 -7.70
C TYR A 100 -7.83 3.97 -7.48
N LEU A 101 -7.15 4.73 -6.64
CA LEU A 101 -5.76 4.55 -6.28
C LEU A 101 -5.65 4.03 -4.86
N ARG A 102 -4.62 3.23 -4.60
CA ARG A 102 -4.21 2.79 -3.26
C ARG A 102 -2.69 2.70 -3.24
N LEU A 103 -2.00 3.63 -2.58
CA LEU A 103 -0.58 3.47 -2.27
C LEU A 103 -0.42 2.33 -1.27
N LYS A 104 0.52 1.42 -1.52
CA LYS A 104 0.75 0.22 -0.73
C LYS A 104 1.99 0.33 0.13
N TYR A 105 3.09 0.82 -0.47
CA TYR A 105 4.40 0.99 0.15
C TYR A 105 5.09 2.25 -0.39
N ILE A 106 5.95 2.81 0.45
CA ILE A 106 7.04 3.70 0.10
C ILE A 106 8.33 3.06 0.62
N ILE A 107 9.27 2.76 -0.29
CA ILE A 107 10.55 2.10 0.01
C ILE A 107 11.50 2.23 -1.18
N ASP A 108 12.79 2.39 -0.96
CA ASP A 108 13.84 2.26 -1.98
C ASP A 108 13.87 0.82 -2.54
N LEU A 109 13.07 0.57 -3.59
CA LEU A 109 12.87 -0.75 -4.17
C LEU A 109 14.01 -1.10 -5.13
N ASN A 110 14.57 -0.09 -5.80
CA ASN A 110 15.56 -0.25 -6.85
C ASN A 110 17.02 -0.02 -6.37
N ASN A 111 17.21 0.30 -5.08
CA ASN A 111 18.48 0.63 -4.43
C ASN A 111 19.17 1.88 -5.02
N ASP A 112 18.42 2.93 -5.32
CA ASP A 112 18.93 4.21 -5.84
C ASP A 112 18.98 5.36 -4.83
N PHE A 113 18.67 5.08 -3.56
CA PHE A 113 18.57 6.00 -2.42
C PHE A 113 17.36 6.93 -2.43
N TYR A 114 16.43 6.80 -3.38
CA TYR A 114 15.13 7.46 -3.32
C TYR A 114 14.07 6.42 -2.97
N ASP A 115 13.14 6.77 -2.08
CA ASP A 115 12.04 5.86 -1.79
C ASP A 115 11.00 5.86 -2.93
N ASP A 116 10.65 4.66 -3.39
CA ASP A 116 9.77 4.42 -4.52
C ASP A 116 8.31 4.23 -4.09
N LEU A 117 7.36 4.61 -4.94
CA LEU A 117 5.94 4.40 -4.68
C LEU A 117 5.44 3.12 -5.34
N ILE A 118 4.89 2.21 -4.53
CA ILE A 118 4.16 1.04 -5.01
C ILE A 118 2.66 1.32 -4.93
N VAL A 119 2.03 1.54 -6.08
CA VAL A 119 0.65 1.99 -6.21
C VAL A 119 -0.20 0.91 -6.86
N ASN A 120 -1.32 0.58 -6.22
CA ASN A 120 -2.36 -0.21 -6.85
C ASN A 120 -3.37 0.72 -7.54
N THR A 121 -3.54 0.54 -8.86
CA THR A 121 -4.51 1.25 -9.69
C THR A 121 -5.69 0.33 -10.00
N LEU A 122 -6.91 0.72 -9.66
CA LEU A 122 -8.14 0.03 -10.00
C LEU A 122 -8.94 0.89 -10.97
N TYR A 123 -8.89 0.54 -12.25
CA TYR A 123 -9.66 1.22 -13.29
C TYR A 123 -10.98 0.51 -13.55
N SER A 124 -12.07 1.26 -13.68
CA SER A 124 -13.35 0.69 -14.09
C SER A 124 -13.85 1.35 -15.39
N PRO A 125 -13.87 0.63 -16.52
CA PRO A 125 -14.37 1.18 -17.78
C PRO A 125 -15.90 1.30 -17.83
N ASP A 126 -16.62 0.65 -16.92
CA ASP A 126 -18.07 0.43 -17.01
C ASP A 126 -18.85 0.90 -15.77
N GLY A 127 -18.34 1.89 -15.06
CA GLY A 127 -19.06 2.49 -13.93
C GLY A 127 -18.94 1.73 -12.61
N GLY A 128 -18.09 0.71 -12.52
CA GLY A 128 -17.82 -0.09 -11.32
C GLY A 128 -18.28 -1.54 -11.42
N THR A 129 -18.65 -2.02 -12.60
CA THR A 129 -19.10 -3.41 -12.80
C THR A 129 -17.91 -4.36 -12.99
N THR A 130 -16.87 -3.89 -13.68
CA THR A 130 -15.58 -4.56 -13.81
C THR A 130 -14.46 -3.63 -13.39
N TRP A 131 -13.38 -4.24 -12.87
CA TRP A 131 -12.21 -3.53 -12.38
C TRP A 131 -10.94 -4.16 -12.95
N ASP A 132 -10.15 -3.36 -13.66
CA ASP A 132 -8.77 -3.70 -14.06
C ASP A 132 -7.84 -3.19 -12.95
N SER A 133 -7.37 -4.13 -12.13
CA SER A 133 -6.44 -3.86 -11.04
C SER A 133 -5.01 -4.19 -11.45
N ARG A 134 -4.11 -3.23 -11.26
CA ARG A 134 -2.67 -3.38 -11.53
C ARG A 134 -1.84 -2.81 -10.39
N LEU A 135 -0.64 -3.34 -10.21
CA LEU A 135 0.39 -2.65 -9.45
C LEU A 135 1.26 -1.83 -10.38
N ARG A 136 1.63 -0.64 -9.92
CA ARG A 136 2.45 0.32 -10.63
C ARG A 136 3.54 0.78 -9.69
N ILE A 137 4.76 0.87 -10.20
CA ILE A 137 5.91 1.37 -9.46
C ILE A 137 6.33 2.69 -10.10
N LEU A 138 6.43 3.72 -9.29
CA LEU A 138 6.99 5.01 -9.66
C LEU A 138 8.26 5.20 -8.85
N TYR A 139 9.40 5.21 -9.54
CA TYR A 139 10.66 5.42 -8.85
C TYR A 139 10.78 6.84 -8.30
N GLY A 140 11.38 6.95 -7.12
CA GLY A 140 11.75 8.20 -6.47
C GLY A 140 12.59 9.11 -7.39
N ARG A 141 12.55 10.43 -7.18
CA ARG A 141 13.33 11.41 -7.98
C ARG A 141 13.33 12.80 -7.38
N ASP A 142 14.40 13.55 -7.64
CA ASP A 142 14.57 14.94 -7.17
C ASP A 142 13.59 15.97 -7.77
N ASN A 143 12.88 15.61 -8.85
CA ASN A 143 12.00 16.52 -9.57
C ASN A 143 10.71 15.85 -10.03
N TYR A 144 9.60 16.26 -9.43
CA TYR A 144 8.25 15.82 -9.77
C TYR A 144 7.46 16.90 -10.51
N PRO A 145 6.66 16.53 -11.53
CA PRO A 145 5.62 17.43 -12.01
C PRO A 145 4.61 17.65 -10.88
N LYS A 146 3.95 18.82 -10.88
CA LYS A 146 2.89 19.11 -9.90
C LYS A 146 1.81 18.03 -9.87
N ILE A 147 1.45 17.51 -11.04
CA ILE A 147 0.44 16.46 -11.22
C ILE A 147 0.92 15.45 -12.25
N ILE A 148 0.83 14.16 -11.92
CA ILE A 148 0.85 13.04 -12.86
C ILE A 148 -0.60 12.64 -13.13
N TYR A 149 -1.00 12.76 -14.39
CA TYR A 149 -2.30 12.33 -14.86
C TYR A 149 -2.27 10.86 -15.26
N LEU A 150 -3.33 10.14 -14.88
CA LEU A 150 -3.58 8.77 -15.29
C LEU A 150 -4.69 8.71 -16.32
N GLU A 151 -4.35 8.15 -17.48
CA GLU A 151 -5.27 7.88 -18.57
C GLU A 151 -6.02 6.56 -18.34
N GLU A 152 -6.78 6.10 -19.34
CA GLU A 152 -7.49 4.82 -19.30
C GLU A 152 -6.57 3.65 -18.87
N ASN A 153 -7.12 2.69 -18.12
CA ASN A 153 -6.40 1.58 -17.50
C ASN A 153 -5.29 2.00 -16.51
N GLY A 154 -5.33 3.24 -16.01
CA GLY A 154 -4.33 3.77 -15.10
C GLY A 154 -2.98 4.03 -15.75
N ASN A 155 -2.96 4.20 -17.07
CA ASN A 155 -1.71 4.36 -17.81
C ASN A 155 -1.10 5.76 -17.61
N SER A 156 0.23 5.81 -17.54
CA SER A 156 1.00 7.05 -17.52
C SER A 156 2.43 6.77 -17.94
N SER A 157 3.08 7.71 -18.63
CA SER A 157 4.49 7.58 -19.01
C SER A 157 5.46 7.68 -17.84
N TYR A 158 4.96 8.06 -16.66
CA TYR A 158 5.78 8.19 -15.46
C TYR A 158 6.00 6.85 -14.73
N TRP A 159 5.14 5.85 -14.95
CA TRP A 159 5.32 4.54 -14.35
C TRP A 159 6.60 3.89 -14.87
N ASN A 160 7.42 3.40 -13.94
CA ASN A 160 8.67 2.71 -14.23
C ASN A 160 8.42 1.21 -14.44
N VAL A 161 7.54 0.62 -13.63
CA VAL A 161 7.13 -0.78 -13.74
C VAL A 161 5.61 -0.89 -13.64
N THR A 162 5.03 -1.72 -14.49
CA THR A 162 3.64 -2.17 -14.41
C THR A 162 3.62 -3.67 -14.15
N ILE A 163 2.85 -4.09 -13.16
CA ILE A 163 2.64 -5.48 -12.82
C ILE A 163 1.15 -5.81 -13.00
N SER A 164 0.88 -6.74 -13.91
CA SER A 164 -0.48 -7.22 -14.21
C SER A 164 -0.65 -8.64 -13.70
N GLY A 165 -1.61 -8.83 -12.79
CA GLY A 165 -2.04 -10.14 -12.33
C GLY A 165 -2.84 -10.91 -13.40
N PRO A 166 -3.30 -12.13 -13.07
CA PRO A 166 -4.24 -12.84 -13.92
C PRO A 166 -5.55 -12.06 -14.05
N TYR A 167 -6.29 -12.29 -15.15
CA TYR A 167 -7.56 -11.61 -15.38
C TYR A 167 -8.56 -11.94 -14.27
N ASP A 168 -8.97 -10.89 -13.55
CA ASP A 168 -9.99 -10.94 -12.52
C ASP A 168 -10.87 -9.69 -12.63
N PRO A 169 -12.12 -9.82 -13.13
CA PRO A 169 -13.01 -8.68 -13.31
C PRO A 169 -13.47 -8.06 -11.98
N SER A 170 -13.24 -8.71 -10.83
CA SER A 170 -13.55 -8.14 -9.52
C SER A 170 -12.52 -7.10 -9.06
N GLY A 171 -11.34 -7.06 -9.68
CA GLY A 171 -10.26 -6.12 -9.35
C GLY A 171 -9.54 -6.40 -8.04
N GLY A 172 -9.60 -7.64 -7.53
CA GLY A 172 -8.98 -8.01 -6.25
C GLY A 172 -7.47 -8.18 -6.30
N PHE A 173 -6.83 -8.13 -7.48
CA PHE A 173 -5.38 -8.23 -7.59
C PHE A 173 -4.70 -7.10 -6.80
N ALA A 174 -3.73 -7.47 -5.96
CA ALA A 174 -3.00 -6.58 -5.08
C ALA A 174 -3.87 -5.83 -4.05
N ASP A 175 -4.94 -6.46 -3.58
CA ASP A 175 -5.73 -5.94 -2.46
C ASP A 175 -4.87 -5.76 -1.19
N TYR A 176 -3.99 -6.71 -0.92
CA TYR A 176 -2.85 -6.55 -0.01
C TYR A 176 -1.55 -6.79 -0.77
N VAL A 177 -0.48 -6.17 -0.30
CA VAL A 177 0.87 -6.30 -0.84
C VAL A 177 1.81 -6.39 0.35
N GLU A 178 2.85 -7.22 0.24
CA GLU A 178 4.02 -7.21 1.11
C GLU A 178 5.27 -7.00 0.28
N VAL A 179 6.32 -6.43 0.90
CA VAL A 179 7.59 -6.14 0.24
C VAL A 179 8.73 -6.41 1.23
N PHE A 180 9.58 -7.39 0.92
CA PHE A 180 10.78 -7.72 1.68
C PHE A 180 11.71 -8.60 0.82
N ASP A 181 12.97 -8.72 1.18
CA ASP A 181 13.93 -9.63 0.54
C ASP A 181 13.69 -11.05 1.06
N TYR A 182 12.93 -11.86 0.32
CA TYR A 182 12.52 -13.19 0.79
C TYR A 182 13.61 -14.23 0.55
N ASP A 183 14.36 -14.13 -0.55
CA ASP A 183 15.40 -15.11 -0.91
C ASP A 183 16.83 -14.65 -0.58
N ASN A 184 16.96 -13.56 0.19
CA ASN A 184 18.22 -12.97 0.65
C ASN A 184 19.19 -12.65 -0.50
N ASP A 185 18.67 -12.22 -1.64
CA ASP A 185 19.48 -11.87 -2.80
C ASP A 185 19.90 -10.38 -2.82
N GLY A 186 19.46 -9.61 -1.82
CA GLY A 186 19.71 -8.19 -1.67
C GLY A 186 18.76 -7.31 -2.48
N LEU A 187 17.71 -7.88 -3.08
CA LEU A 187 16.65 -7.16 -3.78
C LEU A 187 15.32 -7.40 -3.07
N TYR A 188 14.52 -6.35 -2.97
CA TYR A 188 13.17 -6.50 -2.47
C TYR A 188 12.28 -7.27 -3.45
N ASP A 189 11.60 -8.28 -2.94
CA ASP A 189 10.55 -9.01 -3.64
C ASP A 189 9.18 -8.40 -3.32
N ILE A 190 8.20 -8.62 -4.20
CA ILE A 190 6.83 -8.12 -4.01
C ILE A 190 5.85 -9.29 -3.99
N PHE A 191 4.98 -9.27 -2.98
CA PHE A 191 3.97 -10.29 -2.75
C PHE A 191 2.55 -9.71 -2.82
N PRO A 192 1.98 -9.48 -4.02
CA PRO A 192 0.59 -9.08 -4.13
C PRO A 192 -0.33 -10.26 -3.86
N SER A 193 -1.45 -10.00 -3.19
CA SER A 193 -2.49 -10.99 -2.95
C SER A 193 -3.81 -10.63 -3.62
N ASN A 194 -4.66 -11.64 -3.79
CA ASN A 194 -6.07 -11.48 -4.07
C ASN A 194 -6.87 -12.45 -3.18
N PRO A 195 -7.30 -12.00 -1.99
CA PRO A 195 -8.01 -12.88 -1.07
C PRO A 195 -9.42 -13.25 -1.52
N GLY A 196 -9.99 -12.51 -2.46
CA GLY A 196 -11.33 -12.75 -3.00
C GLY A 196 -11.37 -13.78 -4.12
N LEU A 197 -10.23 -14.07 -4.76
CA LEU A 197 -10.18 -14.89 -5.98
C LEU A 197 -10.57 -16.33 -5.71
N ILE A 198 -11.63 -16.80 -6.39
CA ILE A 198 -12.01 -18.22 -6.42
C ILE A 198 -11.22 -18.87 -7.57
N VAL A 199 -10.28 -19.74 -7.24
CA VAL A 199 -9.45 -20.44 -8.23
C VAL A 199 -10.13 -21.73 -8.71
N SER A 200 -10.75 -22.47 -7.79
CA SER A 200 -11.51 -23.68 -8.07
C SER A 200 -12.63 -23.88 -7.03
N PRO A 201 -13.49 -24.91 -7.15
CA PRO A 201 -14.53 -25.16 -6.14
C PRO A 201 -14.02 -25.27 -4.70
N ASP A 202 -12.77 -25.73 -4.53
CA ASP A 202 -12.12 -26.03 -3.25
C ASP A 202 -10.96 -25.08 -2.92
N GLU A 203 -10.70 -24.07 -3.76
CA GLU A 203 -9.55 -23.16 -3.63
C GLU A 203 -9.97 -21.70 -3.78
N LYS A 204 -9.53 -20.86 -2.83
CA LYS A 204 -9.85 -19.44 -2.80
C LYS A 204 -8.78 -18.66 -2.02
N GLY A 205 -8.54 -17.43 -2.47
CA GLY A 205 -7.47 -16.59 -1.95
C GLY A 205 -6.11 -17.00 -2.50
N VAL A 206 -5.33 -16.02 -2.93
CA VAL A 206 -4.02 -16.26 -3.55
C VAL A 206 -3.01 -15.21 -3.12
N ILE A 207 -1.76 -15.62 -3.09
CA ILE A 207 -0.60 -14.73 -2.96
C ILE A 207 0.38 -15.08 -4.08
N TYR A 208 0.90 -14.08 -4.77
CA TYR A 208 1.87 -14.26 -5.84
C TYR A 208 3.25 -13.84 -5.36
N GLY A 209 4.29 -14.55 -5.77
CA GLY A 209 5.69 -14.17 -5.52
C GLY A 209 6.32 -13.59 -6.78
N ILE A 210 6.89 -12.39 -6.67
CA ILE A 210 7.58 -11.70 -7.77
C ILE A 210 8.93 -11.25 -7.25
N SER A 211 10.00 -11.86 -7.76
CA SER A 211 11.34 -11.57 -7.30
C SER A 211 11.85 -10.20 -7.74
N GLY A 212 12.71 -9.58 -6.93
CA GLY A 212 13.41 -8.35 -7.25
C GLY A 212 14.21 -8.47 -8.56
N ARG A 213 14.71 -9.66 -8.89
CA ARG A 213 15.35 -9.95 -10.20
C ARG A 213 14.41 -9.76 -11.38
N VAL A 214 13.14 -10.20 -11.26
CA VAL A 214 12.12 -9.96 -12.29
C VAL A 214 11.87 -8.47 -12.44
N LEU A 215 11.65 -7.77 -11.32
CA LEU A 215 11.40 -6.32 -11.28
C LEU A 215 12.53 -5.49 -11.90
N LYS A 216 13.78 -5.89 -11.66
CA LYS A 216 14.97 -5.25 -12.24
C LYS A 216 15.11 -5.48 -13.74
N SER A 217 14.56 -6.57 -14.26
CA SER A 217 14.72 -6.99 -15.65
C SER A 217 13.61 -6.51 -16.58
N LYS A 218 12.46 -6.09 -16.05
CA LYS A 218 11.24 -5.80 -16.82
C LYS A 218 10.49 -4.60 -16.29
N ASN A 219 10.06 -3.74 -17.21
CA ASN A 219 9.14 -2.65 -16.92
C ASN A 219 7.67 -3.05 -17.07
N GLU A 220 7.39 -4.18 -17.72
CA GLU A 220 6.05 -4.77 -17.84
C GLU A 220 6.15 -6.23 -17.38
N VAL A 221 5.63 -6.50 -16.19
CA VAL A 221 5.60 -7.80 -15.53
C VAL A 221 4.18 -8.34 -15.64
N THR A 222 4.05 -9.57 -16.13
CA THR A 222 2.76 -10.24 -16.30
C THR A 222 2.70 -11.49 -15.44
N TYR A 223 1.51 -12.09 -15.28
CA TYR A 223 1.34 -13.33 -14.52
C TYR A 223 2.30 -14.46 -14.94
N GLY A 224 2.71 -14.52 -16.22
CA GLY A 224 3.68 -15.52 -16.70
C GLY A 224 5.11 -15.31 -16.21
N ASP A 225 5.39 -14.18 -15.58
CA ASP A 225 6.70 -13.79 -15.05
C ASP A 225 6.80 -14.01 -13.54
N PHE A 226 5.71 -14.39 -12.87
CA PHE A 226 5.71 -14.59 -11.43
C PHE A 226 6.48 -15.87 -11.07
N ASP A 227 7.28 -15.83 -10.01
CA ASP A 227 8.13 -16.94 -9.61
C ASP A 227 7.31 -18.09 -9.01
N PHE A 228 6.27 -17.77 -8.24
CA PHE A 228 5.37 -18.75 -7.66
C PHE A 228 3.99 -18.16 -7.29
N THR A 229 3.06 -19.07 -6.99
CA THR A 229 1.72 -18.74 -6.47
C THR A 229 1.41 -19.63 -5.28
N ILE A 230 0.94 -19.04 -4.18
CA ILE A 230 0.36 -19.74 -3.04
C ILE A 230 -1.16 -19.62 -3.14
N ILE A 231 -1.85 -20.75 -3.03
CA ILE A 231 -3.30 -20.84 -3.18
C ILE A 231 -3.92 -21.34 -1.88
N GLY A 232 -4.94 -20.63 -1.41
CA GLY A 232 -5.67 -20.96 -0.20
C GLY A 232 -6.71 -22.04 -0.45
N LYS A 233 -6.98 -22.84 0.58
CA LYS A 233 -8.09 -23.78 0.57
C LYS A 233 -9.39 -23.05 0.90
N LYS A 234 -10.45 -23.30 0.12
CA LYS A 234 -11.79 -22.74 0.35
C LYS A 234 -12.56 -23.57 1.38
N TYR A 235 -13.35 -22.88 2.20
CA TYR A 235 -14.24 -23.49 3.21
C TYR A 235 -15.72 -23.10 2.95
N ASP A 236 -16.67 -23.70 3.67
CA ASP A 236 -18.10 -23.59 3.35
C ASP A 236 -18.74 -22.23 3.70
N ASN A 237 -18.18 -21.48 4.67
CA ASN A 237 -18.76 -20.23 5.20
C ASN A 237 -17.93 -18.97 4.86
N ASP A 238 -17.33 -18.97 3.67
CA ASP A 238 -16.03 -18.35 3.47
C ASP A 238 -16.08 -16.92 2.90
N VAL A 239 -15.97 -15.94 3.80
CA VAL A 239 -16.10 -14.51 3.50
C VAL A 239 -14.77 -13.86 3.15
N GLN A 240 -13.64 -14.26 3.76
CA GLN A 240 -12.29 -13.73 3.51
C GLN A 240 -11.24 -14.84 3.71
N ASN A 241 -10.27 -14.99 2.80
CA ASN A 241 -9.38 -16.17 2.66
C ASN A 241 -7.90 -15.83 2.82
N LEU A 242 -7.02 -16.78 2.48
CA LEU A 242 -5.59 -16.56 2.25
C LEU A 242 -5.31 -15.21 1.54
N GLY A 243 -4.38 -14.44 2.11
CA GLY A 243 -3.87 -13.21 1.50
C GLY A 243 -4.30 -11.93 2.22
N HIS A 244 -5.11 -12.01 3.28
CA HIS A 244 -5.35 -10.87 4.15
C HIS A 244 -4.18 -10.62 5.08
N GLY A 245 -3.96 -9.35 5.44
CA GLY A 245 -3.07 -8.99 6.55
C GLY A 245 -1.67 -9.55 6.37
N LEU A 246 -1.07 -9.27 5.21
CA LEU A 246 0.33 -9.58 4.97
C LEU A 246 1.22 -8.66 5.81
N PHE A 247 2.28 -9.22 6.37
CA PHE A 247 3.39 -8.50 6.98
C PHE A 247 4.61 -9.42 7.07
N SER A 248 5.79 -8.82 7.20
CA SER A 248 7.06 -9.52 7.40
C SER A 248 7.80 -8.94 8.61
N ILE A 249 8.47 -9.82 9.36
CA ILE A 249 9.33 -9.48 10.49
C ILE A 249 10.14 -10.72 10.90
N ASP A 250 11.39 -10.54 11.29
CA ASP A 250 12.23 -11.58 11.88
C ASP A 250 11.70 -11.98 13.29
N PHE A 251 10.94 -13.07 13.38
CA PHE A 251 10.36 -13.56 14.65
C PHE A 251 11.32 -14.40 15.47
N ASP A 252 12.22 -15.15 14.83
CA ASP A 252 13.12 -16.09 15.50
C ASP A 252 14.55 -15.55 15.72
N GLY A 253 14.85 -14.37 15.17
CA GLY A 253 16.09 -13.64 15.35
C GLY A 253 17.23 -14.16 14.48
N ASP A 254 16.93 -14.85 13.37
CA ASP A 254 17.93 -15.42 12.48
C ASP A 254 18.50 -14.41 11.46
N GLY A 255 17.91 -13.21 11.39
CA GLY A 255 18.31 -12.12 10.52
C GLY A 255 17.55 -12.07 9.19
N ASN A 256 16.66 -13.02 8.92
CA ASN A 256 15.78 -13.05 7.76
C ASN A 256 14.38 -12.60 8.17
N GLU A 257 13.69 -11.85 7.30
CA GLU A 257 12.29 -11.55 7.60
C GLU A 257 11.43 -12.80 7.37
N ASP A 258 10.67 -13.16 8.41
CA ASP A 258 9.65 -14.21 8.32
C ASP A 258 8.39 -13.67 7.70
N TRP A 259 7.69 -14.53 6.96
CA TRP A 259 6.49 -14.13 6.26
C TRP A 259 5.24 -14.48 7.06
N VAL A 260 4.36 -13.49 7.21
CA VAL A 260 3.05 -13.69 7.81
C VAL A 260 1.93 -13.36 6.83
N TRP A 261 0.93 -14.22 6.81
CA TRP A 261 -0.37 -13.90 6.25
C TRP A 261 -1.49 -14.37 7.18
N SER A 262 -2.67 -13.82 6.95
CA SER A 262 -3.89 -14.22 7.64
C SER A 262 -4.96 -14.68 6.66
N ASP A 263 -5.74 -15.64 7.14
CA ASP A 263 -7.08 -15.97 6.67
C ASP A 263 -8.04 -15.52 7.77
N VAL A 264 -8.63 -14.33 7.62
CA VAL A 264 -9.28 -13.62 8.74
C VAL A 264 -10.59 -14.28 9.18
N PHE A 265 -11.22 -15.10 8.35
CA PHE A 265 -12.48 -15.77 8.68
C PHE A 265 -12.49 -17.27 8.44
N LEU A 266 -11.30 -17.89 8.40
CA LEU A 266 -11.16 -19.33 8.37
C LEU A 266 -12.12 -20.00 9.36
N SER A 267 -12.91 -20.93 8.84
CA SER A 267 -13.92 -21.67 9.60
C SER A 267 -13.63 -23.17 9.56
N PRO A 268 -12.66 -23.67 10.35
CA PRO A 268 -12.38 -25.10 10.39
C PRO A 268 -13.56 -25.88 10.98
N PRO A 269 -13.66 -27.21 10.73
CA PRO A 269 -14.78 -28.01 11.21
C PRO A 269 -15.06 -27.81 12.71
N GLY A 270 -16.30 -27.40 13.03
CA GLY A 270 -16.75 -27.15 14.41
C GLY A 270 -16.37 -25.77 14.98
N ARG A 271 -15.76 -24.87 14.20
CA ARG A 271 -15.43 -23.50 14.63
C ARG A 271 -15.69 -22.51 13.51
N THR A 272 -16.60 -21.56 13.72
CA THR A 272 -16.99 -20.57 12.69
C THR A 272 -16.25 -19.26 12.90
N GLY A 273 -15.68 -18.71 11.84
CA GLY A 273 -15.08 -17.37 11.81
C GLY A 273 -13.93 -17.16 12.79
N THR A 274 -13.13 -18.21 13.06
CA THR A 274 -12.03 -18.10 14.03
C THR A 274 -10.79 -17.45 13.44
N GLY A 275 -10.69 -17.42 12.12
CA GLY A 275 -9.48 -16.98 11.43
C GLY A 275 -8.30 -17.93 11.65
N LEU A 276 -7.22 -17.64 10.95
CA LEU A 276 -5.92 -18.28 11.03
C LEU A 276 -4.86 -17.26 10.66
N THR A 277 -3.78 -17.21 11.41
CA THR A 277 -2.56 -16.50 11.03
C THR A 277 -1.45 -17.53 10.91
N MET A 278 -0.72 -17.48 9.81
CA MET A 278 0.37 -18.40 9.50
C MET A 278 1.67 -17.61 9.46
N ILE A 279 2.70 -18.16 10.10
CA ILE A 279 4.07 -17.65 10.05
C ILE A 279 4.89 -18.70 9.31
N ILE A 280 5.57 -18.32 8.23
CA ILE A 280 6.64 -19.11 7.63
C ILE A 280 7.96 -18.54 8.16
N PHE A 281 8.69 -19.37 8.89
CA PHE A 281 10.07 -19.08 9.25
C PHE A 281 10.96 -19.17 8.03
N ASN A 282 11.48 -18.03 7.59
CA ASN A 282 12.31 -17.92 6.41
C ASN A 282 13.76 -18.21 6.78
N ASN A 283 14.43 -19.11 6.04
CA ASN A 283 15.81 -19.49 6.34
C ASN A 283 16.83 -18.96 5.31
N GLY A 284 16.38 -18.19 4.31
CA GLY A 284 17.13 -17.81 3.12
C GLY A 284 17.10 -18.87 2.01
#